data_AF-A0A4Q3TZB5-F1
#
_entry.id   AF-A0A4Q3TZB5-F1
#
_cell.length_a   1.000
_cell.length_b   1.000
_cell.length_c   1.000
_cell.angle_alpha   90.00
_cell.angle_beta   90.00
_cell.angle_gamma   90.00
#
_symmetry.space_group_name_H-M   'P 1'
#
loop_
_entity.id
_entity.type
_entity.pdbx_description
1 polymer ?
#
loop_
_entity_poly.entity_id
_entity_poly.type
_entity_poly.pdbx_seq_one_letter_code
_entity_poly.pdbx_strand_id
1 'polypeptide(L)'
;MVRVEGAPPTSQGVPGVLAGGNALAVETVAGWEVIQFRRAELLGSGIWRLSGLLRGQQGTEAAMRAGSAAGAVVVFLDEPLRASSSSAERGLPLIWRAGPTGLSGGARVAELEWAATGVHHRPWSPAHLRVGTRGDGGYDLGWIARSRTGGDAWDGEDSVAPLRFRVRIIHEDTVVRVLDVEASHADYLAPDVASDFPGGLPGEVIVEVAQWGDGYGWGQAASVTL
;
A
#
# COMPACT_ATOMS: atom_id res chain seq x y z
N MET A 1 -5.66 3.25 -20.89
CA MET A 1 -4.91 3.04 -22.15
C MET A 1 -3.48 3.46 -21.89
N VAL A 2 -2.51 2.78 -22.48
CA VAL A 2 -1.08 3.07 -22.30
C VAL A 2 -0.39 3.08 -23.66
N ARG A 3 0.59 3.96 -23.84
CA ARG A 3 1.54 3.86 -24.96
C ARG A 3 2.71 3.01 -24.49
N VAL A 4 3.06 1.97 -25.24
CA VAL A 4 4.15 1.06 -24.89
C VAL A 4 5.30 1.23 -25.87
N GLU A 5 6.49 1.40 -25.31
CA GLU A 5 7.75 1.36 -26.04
C GLU A 5 8.45 0.02 -25.71
N GLY A 6 9.04 -0.63 -26.71
CA GLY A 6 9.70 -1.93 -26.53
C GLY A 6 8.78 -3.13 -26.71
N ALA A 7 8.89 -4.12 -25.82
CA ALA A 7 8.20 -5.41 -25.95
C ALA A 7 6.67 -5.25 -25.84
N PRO A 8 5.88 -5.82 -26.77
CA PRO A 8 4.42 -5.81 -26.68
C PRO A 8 3.91 -6.53 -25.42
N PRO A 9 2.97 -5.95 -24.66
CA PRO A 9 2.35 -6.64 -23.53
C PRO A 9 1.46 -7.78 -24.02
N THR A 10 1.37 -8.85 -23.23
CA THR A 10 0.58 -10.04 -23.57
C THR A 10 -0.56 -10.25 -22.57
N SER A 11 -1.67 -10.84 -23.05
CA SER A 11 -2.77 -11.21 -22.16
C SER A 11 -2.43 -12.48 -21.39
N GLN A 12 -2.93 -12.60 -20.16
CA GLN A 12 -2.78 -13.81 -19.35
C GLN A 12 -4.13 -14.33 -18.84
N GLY A 13 -4.16 -15.64 -18.56
CA GLY A 13 -5.27 -16.28 -17.87
C GLY A 13 -5.37 -15.81 -16.42
N VAL A 14 -6.55 -15.97 -15.82
CA VAL A 14 -6.78 -15.59 -14.41
C VAL A 14 -5.75 -16.21 -13.45
N PRO A 15 -5.39 -17.50 -13.56
CA PRO A 15 -4.38 -18.08 -12.67
C PRO A 15 -3.00 -17.40 -12.78
N GLY A 16 -2.56 -17.06 -14.00
CA GLY A 16 -1.27 -16.39 -14.21
C GLY A 16 -1.24 -14.98 -13.61
N VAL A 17 -2.33 -14.23 -13.77
CA VAL A 17 -2.49 -12.93 -13.11
C VAL A 17 -2.51 -13.09 -11.60
N LEU A 18 -3.29 -14.03 -11.03
CA LEU A 18 -3.32 -14.24 -9.58
C LEU A 18 -1.98 -14.74 -9.01
N ALA A 19 -1.14 -15.37 -9.85
CA ALA A 19 0.23 -15.76 -9.50
C ALA A 19 1.27 -14.63 -9.64
N GLY A 20 0.85 -13.38 -9.90
CA GLY A 20 1.73 -12.22 -9.98
C GLY A 20 2.14 -11.79 -11.38
N GLY A 21 1.65 -12.46 -12.44
CA GLY A 21 1.93 -12.10 -13.83
C GLY A 21 1.35 -10.75 -14.25
N ASN A 22 1.88 -10.17 -15.33
CA ASN A 22 1.42 -8.91 -15.92
C ASN A 22 1.41 -7.73 -14.95
N ALA A 23 2.43 -7.64 -14.09
CA ALA A 23 2.56 -6.54 -13.13
C ALA A 23 3.16 -5.29 -13.77
N LEU A 24 2.65 -4.12 -13.39
CA LEU A 24 3.21 -2.82 -13.76
C LEU A 24 3.09 -1.83 -12.62
N ALA A 25 3.97 -0.85 -12.59
CA ALA A 25 3.88 0.32 -11.73
C ALA A 25 3.31 1.50 -12.52
N VAL A 26 2.32 2.19 -11.96
CA VAL A 26 1.70 3.40 -12.51
C VAL A 26 2.02 4.56 -11.58
N GLU A 27 2.52 5.64 -12.13
CA GLU A 27 2.74 6.88 -11.39
C GLU A 27 1.39 7.52 -11.01
N THR A 28 1.28 7.94 -9.76
CA THR A 28 0.11 8.56 -9.16
C THR A 28 0.52 9.83 -8.42
N VAL A 29 -0.46 10.64 -8.03
CA VAL A 29 -0.18 11.85 -7.23
C VAL A 29 0.40 11.54 -5.84
N ALA A 30 0.29 10.29 -5.37
CA ALA A 30 0.79 9.84 -4.07
C ALA A 30 1.90 8.76 -4.19
N GLY A 31 2.64 8.76 -5.31
CA GLY A 31 3.72 7.81 -5.57
C GLY A 31 3.34 6.75 -6.59
N TRP A 32 3.76 5.50 -6.42
CA TRP A 32 3.56 4.44 -7.41
C TRP A 32 2.50 3.44 -6.97
N GLU A 33 1.50 3.22 -7.83
CA GLU A 33 0.56 2.11 -7.68
C GLU A 33 1.09 0.88 -8.41
N VAL A 34 1.09 -0.27 -7.76
CA VAL A 34 1.33 -1.54 -8.46
C VAL A 34 -0.02 -2.13 -8.87
N ILE A 35 -0.16 -2.40 -10.16
CA ILE A 35 -1.35 -3.05 -10.72
C ILE A 35 -0.94 -4.26 -11.54
N GLN A 36 -1.91 -5.13 -11.80
CA GLN A 36 -1.80 -6.19 -12.79
C GLN A 36 -2.93 -6.08 -13.81
N PHE A 37 -2.77 -6.68 -14.99
CA PHE A 37 -3.81 -6.70 -16.01
C PHE A 37 -4.00 -8.08 -16.62
N ARG A 38 -5.24 -8.39 -16.97
CA ARG A 38 -5.59 -9.65 -17.64
C ARG A 38 -5.45 -9.58 -19.16
N ARG A 39 -5.95 -8.51 -19.77
CA ARG A 39 -6.03 -8.38 -21.23
C ARG A 39 -5.25 -7.19 -21.72
N ALA A 40 -4.46 -7.40 -22.77
CA ALA A 40 -3.82 -6.37 -23.57
C ALA A 40 -4.36 -6.42 -25.00
N GLU A 41 -4.98 -5.33 -25.44
CA GLU A 41 -5.55 -5.15 -26.77
C GLU A 41 -4.84 -3.99 -27.49
N LEU A 42 -4.21 -4.26 -28.63
CA LEU A 42 -3.57 -3.23 -29.44
C LEU A 42 -4.64 -2.41 -30.16
N LEU A 43 -4.67 -1.10 -29.89
CA LEU A 43 -5.56 -0.15 -30.58
C LEU A 43 -4.91 0.48 -31.81
N GLY A 44 -3.60 0.32 -31.97
CA GLY A 44 -2.80 0.88 -33.06
C GLY A 44 -1.75 1.88 -32.57
N SER A 45 -0.71 2.11 -33.39
CA SER A 45 0.35 3.10 -33.13
C SER A 45 1.01 2.98 -31.75
N GLY A 46 1.23 1.75 -31.27
CA GLY A 46 1.82 1.46 -29.96
C GLY A 46 0.90 1.76 -28.76
N ILE A 47 -0.38 2.07 -28.99
CA ILE A 47 -1.37 2.31 -27.94
C ILE A 47 -2.11 1.02 -27.62
N TRP A 48 -2.15 0.67 -26.34
CA TRP A 48 -2.78 -0.53 -25.83
C TRP A 48 -3.90 -0.21 -24.83
N ARG A 49 -4.99 -0.95 -24.91
CA ARG A 49 -6.00 -1.04 -23.86
C ARG A 49 -5.64 -2.20 -22.95
N LEU A 50 -5.31 -1.88 -21.70
CA LEU A 50 -5.20 -2.86 -20.62
C LEU A 50 -6.54 -2.95 -19.89
N SER A 51 -7.03 -4.16 -19.63
CA SER A 51 -8.30 -4.39 -18.93
C SER A 51 -8.29 -5.63 -18.05
N GLY A 52 -9.28 -5.73 -17.16
CA GLY A 52 -9.30 -6.72 -16.08
C GLY A 52 -8.17 -6.44 -15.09
N LEU A 53 -8.14 -5.21 -14.56
CA LEU A 53 -7.07 -4.74 -13.69
C LEU A 53 -7.24 -5.28 -12.27
N LEU A 54 -6.15 -5.77 -11.67
CA LEU A 54 -6.02 -5.92 -10.22
C LEU A 54 -5.23 -4.72 -9.71
N ARG A 55 -5.85 -3.89 -8.87
CA ARG A 55 -5.31 -2.59 -8.44
C ARG A 55 -4.83 -2.63 -6.99
N GLY A 56 -4.04 -1.62 -6.60
CA GLY A 56 -3.54 -1.46 -5.23
C GLY A 56 -2.72 -2.64 -4.70
N GLN A 57 -2.03 -3.37 -5.58
CA GLN A 57 -1.28 -4.56 -5.20
C GLN A 57 -0.09 -4.20 -4.30
N GLN A 58 0.34 -5.15 -3.48
CA GLN A 58 1.51 -5.00 -2.61
C GLN A 58 1.47 -3.80 -1.64
N GLY A 59 0.28 -3.39 -1.19
CA GLY A 59 0.13 -2.32 -0.19
C GLY A 59 0.12 -0.91 -0.78
N THR A 60 -0.28 -0.78 -2.05
CA THR A 60 -0.30 0.49 -2.79
C THR A 60 -1.71 1.10 -2.90
N GLU A 61 -2.62 0.74 -2.00
CA GLU A 61 -4.02 1.20 -2.01
C GLU A 61 -4.13 2.73 -1.87
N ALA A 62 -3.21 3.37 -1.15
CA ALA A 62 -3.17 4.84 -1.06
C ALA A 62 -2.87 5.49 -2.41
N ALA A 63 -1.85 5.00 -3.14
CA ALA A 63 -1.54 5.45 -4.50
C ALA A 63 -2.71 5.19 -5.45
N MET A 64 -3.36 4.01 -5.33
CA MET A 64 -4.55 3.66 -6.10
C MET A 64 -5.69 4.67 -5.92
N ARG A 65 -6.01 5.05 -4.67
CA ARG A 65 -7.07 6.03 -4.36
C ARG A 65 -6.72 7.43 -4.86
N ALA A 66 -5.45 7.81 -4.74
CA ALA A 66 -4.97 9.11 -5.18
C ALA A 66 -5.07 9.29 -6.71
N GLY A 67 -4.92 8.18 -7.45
CA GLY A 67 -5.15 8.13 -8.89
C GLY A 67 -3.98 8.69 -9.71
N SER A 68 -3.99 8.35 -11.00
CA SER A 68 -2.98 8.77 -11.96
C SER A 68 -3.52 9.86 -12.89
N ALA A 69 -2.64 10.80 -13.26
CA ALA A 69 -2.95 11.81 -14.26
C ALA A 69 -2.86 11.22 -15.67
N ALA A 70 -3.54 11.86 -16.64
CA ALA A 70 -3.31 11.55 -18.05
C ALA A 70 -1.84 11.85 -18.41
N GLY A 71 -1.19 10.89 -19.06
CA GLY A 71 0.25 10.97 -19.39
C GLY A 71 1.19 10.48 -18.29
N ALA A 72 0.67 9.98 -17.17
CA ALA A 72 1.46 9.37 -16.10
C ALA A 72 2.36 8.23 -16.63
N VAL A 73 3.55 8.11 -16.04
CA VAL A 73 4.50 7.06 -16.41
C VAL A 73 3.97 5.69 -16.00
N VAL A 74 4.20 4.72 -16.88
CA VAL A 74 3.87 3.31 -16.65
C VAL A 74 5.12 2.48 -16.90
N VAL A 75 5.48 1.64 -15.93
CA VAL A 75 6.66 0.76 -15.99
C VAL A 75 6.21 -0.69 -15.85
N PHE A 76 6.47 -1.52 -16.84
CA PHE A 76 6.24 -2.96 -16.75
C PHE A 76 7.28 -3.59 -15.81
N LEU A 77 6.82 -4.47 -14.91
CA LEU A 77 7.62 -5.07 -13.85
C LEU A 77 7.98 -6.53 -14.15
N ASP A 78 8.04 -6.91 -15.42
CA ASP A 78 8.48 -8.24 -15.83
C ASP A 78 10.02 -8.32 -15.69
N GLU A 79 10.51 -9.23 -14.85
CA GLU A 79 11.93 -9.51 -14.60
C GLU A 79 12.83 -8.30 -14.23
N PRO A 80 12.44 -7.39 -13.32
CA PRO A 80 13.25 -6.22 -13.03
C PRO A 80 14.51 -6.67 -12.29
N LEU A 81 15.67 -6.22 -12.77
CA LEU A 81 16.86 -6.17 -11.93
C LEU A 81 16.54 -5.18 -10.80
N ARG A 82 16.29 -5.71 -9.60
CA ARG A 82 15.95 -4.89 -8.44
C ARG A 82 17.25 -4.43 -7.80
N ALA A 83 17.44 -3.11 -7.74
CA ALA A 83 18.47 -2.56 -6.89
C ALA A 83 18.11 -2.87 -5.42
N SER A 84 19.06 -3.37 -4.66
CA SER A 84 18.88 -3.69 -3.25
C SER A 84 19.70 -2.75 -2.38
N SER A 85 19.16 -2.43 -1.22
CA SER A 85 19.87 -1.77 -0.12
C SER A 85 19.59 -2.53 1.16
N SER A 86 20.53 -2.52 2.08
CA SER A 86 20.34 -3.06 3.42
C SER A 86 19.31 -2.23 4.22
N SER A 87 18.79 -2.80 5.29
CA SER A 87 17.92 -2.06 6.23
C SER A 87 18.65 -0.90 6.92
N ALA A 88 19.97 -1.00 7.10
CA ALA A 88 20.80 0.04 7.72
C ALA A 88 20.95 1.28 6.83
N GLU A 89 20.77 1.13 5.51
CA GLU A 89 20.85 2.22 4.54
C GLU A 89 19.52 2.95 4.34
N ARG A 90 18.45 2.54 5.03
CA ARG A 90 17.13 3.16 4.92
C ARG A 90 17.22 4.65 5.30
N GLY A 91 16.73 5.50 4.40
CA GLY A 91 16.71 6.96 4.58
C GLY A 91 18.04 7.65 4.32
N LEU A 92 19.12 6.92 4.03
CA LEU A 92 20.39 7.53 3.61
C LEU A 92 20.30 7.95 2.14
N PRO A 93 20.78 9.16 1.79
CA PRO A 93 20.91 9.55 0.39
C PRO A 93 22.03 8.74 -0.26
N LEU A 94 21.67 7.78 -1.10
CA LEU A 94 22.60 6.94 -1.85
C LEU A 94 22.61 7.33 -3.32
N ILE A 95 23.74 7.09 -3.97
CA ILE A 95 23.89 7.22 -5.42
C ILE A 95 23.51 5.89 -6.08
N TRP A 96 22.39 5.88 -6.78
CA TRP A 96 21.89 4.76 -7.55
C TRP A 96 22.35 4.88 -8.99
N ARG A 97 22.82 3.77 -9.57
CA ARG A 97 23.26 3.71 -10.96
C ARG A 97 22.48 2.65 -11.72
N ALA A 98 21.99 3.00 -12.90
CA ALA A 98 21.30 2.10 -13.80
C ALA A 98 21.95 2.16 -15.18
N GLY A 99 22.39 1.00 -15.68
CA GLY A 99 23.04 0.88 -16.97
C GLY A 99 23.32 -0.58 -17.34
N PRO A 100 23.92 -0.82 -18.52
CA PRO A 100 24.29 -2.16 -18.96
C PRO A 100 25.20 -2.89 -17.96
N THR A 101 25.01 -4.20 -17.82
CA THR A 101 25.84 -5.06 -16.97
C THR A 101 27.33 -4.88 -17.30
N GLY A 102 28.16 -4.67 -16.28
CA GLY A 102 29.61 -4.51 -16.40
C GLY A 102 30.09 -3.06 -16.58
N LEU A 103 29.18 -2.08 -16.70
CA LEU A 103 29.55 -0.66 -16.74
C LEU A 103 29.31 0.00 -15.37
N SER A 104 30.34 0.67 -14.85
CA SER A 104 30.26 1.43 -13.59
C SER A 104 30.04 2.94 -13.79
N GLY A 105 30.05 3.43 -15.03
CA GLY A 105 29.84 4.84 -15.37
C GLY A 105 29.90 5.13 -16.87
N GLY A 106 29.84 6.42 -17.22
CA GLY A 106 29.86 6.92 -18.59
C GLY A 106 28.47 7.22 -19.15
N ALA A 107 28.41 7.68 -20.40
CA ALA A 107 27.18 8.20 -21.03
C ALA A 107 26.02 7.20 -21.16
N ARG A 108 26.27 5.90 -20.89
CA ARG A 108 25.26 4.83 -20.92
C ARG A 108 24.77 4.42 -19.51
N VAL A 109 25.21 5.11 -18.47
CA VAL A 109 24.83 4.87 -17.08
C VAL A 109 24.11 6.11 -16.59
N ALA A 110 22.85 5.94 -16.18
CA ALA A 110 22.11 6.96 -15.46
C ALA A 110 22.50 6.91 -13.99
N GLU A 111 22.58 8.08 -13.36
CA GLU A 111 22.87 8.23 -11.93
C GLU A 111 21.74 9.05 -11.27
N LEU A 112 21.33 8.63 -10.08
CA LEU A 112 20.30 9.29 -9.29
C LEU A 112 20.70 9.25 -7.82
N GLU A 113 20.75 10.41 -7.16
CA GLU A 113 20.81 10.46 -5.71
C GLU A 113 19.39 10.30 -5.15
N TRP A 114 19.16 9.26 -4.35
CA TRP A 114 17.86 8.99 -3.76
C TRP A 114 17.97 8.26 -2.43
N ALA A 115 17.12 8.66 -1.47
CA ALA A 115 17.00 8.02 -0.17
C ALA A 115 15.84 7.02 -0.16
N ALA A 116 16.17 5.73 -0.19
CA ALA A 116 15.17 4.68 -0.10
C ALA A 116 14.56 4.62 1.31
N THR A 117 13.26 4.87 1.42
CA THR A 117 12.54 4.85 2.72
C THR A 117 12.09 3.46 3.14
N GLY A 118 12.37 2.43 2.34
CA GLY A 118 12.04 1.04 2.67
C GLY A 118 10.56 0.69 2.58
N VAL A 119 9.78 1.38 1.73
CA VAL A 119 8.33 1.16 1.56
C VAL A 119 7.95 -0.31 1.30
N HIS A 120 8.85 -1.09 0.71
CA HIS A 120 8.66 -2.53 0.45
C HIS A 120 8.62 -3.40 1.72
N HIS A 121 9.11 -2.89 2.85
CA HIS A 121 8.99 -3.51 4.17
C HIS A 121 7.80 -3.00 4.99
N ARG A 122 7.11 -1.95 4.52
CA ARG A 122 6.00 -1.33 5.25
C ARG A 122 4.84 -2.33 5.43
N PRO A 123 4.30 -2.50 6.63
CA PRO A 123 3.08 -3.28 6.83
C PRO A 123 1.91 -2.73 6.01
N TRP A 124 1.11 -3.63 5.45
CA TRP A 124 -0.10 -3.26 4.72
C TRP A 124 -1.19 -2.76 5.65
N SER A 125 -2.09 -1.93 5.13
CA SER A 125 -3.24 -1.45 5.90
C SER A 125 -4.17 -2.60 6.25
N PRO A 126 -4.62 -2.75 7.51
CA PRO A 126 -5.61 -3.74 7.91
C PRO A 126 -6.81 -3.78 6.95
N ALA A 127 -7.33 -4.97 6.67
CA ALA A 127 -8.48 -5.13 5.81
C ALA A 127 -9.79 -5.01 6.61
N HIS A 128 -10.88 -4.66 5.92
CA HIS A 128 -12.23 -4.68 6.48
C HIS A 128 -12.39 -3.93 7.81
N LEU A 129 -11.75 -2.77 7.96
CA LEU A 129 -12.01 -1.87 9.08
C LEU A 129 -13.50 -1.49 9.11
N ARG A 130 -14.15 -1.70 10.26
CA ARG A 130 -15.57 -1.47 10.50
C ARG A 130 -15.77 -0.82 11.86
N VAL A 131 -16.87 -0.08 11.96
CA VAL A 131 -17.35 0.57 13.18
C VAL A 131 -18.73 0.01 13.50
N GLY A 132 -18.95 -0.41 14.74
CA GLY A 132 -20.25 -0.76 15.30
C GLY A 132 -20.61 0.23 16.41
N THR A 133 -21.86 0.69 16.43
CA THR A 133 -22.36 1.57 17.50
C THR A 133 -22.82 0.76 18.71
N ARG A 134 -22.43 1.17 19.91
CA ARG A 134 -22.92 0.61 21.17
C ARG A 134 -24.15 1.36 21.66
N GLY A 135 -24.99 0.68 22.45
CA GLY A 135 -26.20 1.29 23.04
C GLY A 135 -25.93 2.34 24.12
N ASP A 136 -24.69 2.43 24.61
CA ASP A 136 -24.24 3.39 25.63
C ASP A 136 -23.60 4.66 25.05
N GLY A 137 -23.50 4.76 23.72
CA GLY A 137 -22.85 5.87 23.01
C GLY A 137 -21.36 5.66 22.70
N GLY A 138 -20.81 4.48 22.98
CA GLY A 138 -19.48 4.07 22.51
C GLY A 138 -19.49 3.40 21.13
N TYR A 139 -18.31 2.95 20.69
CA TYR A 139 -18.10 2.28 19.42
C TYR A 139 -17.20 1.04 19.55
N ASP A 140 -17.58 -0.03 18.85
CA ASP A 140 -16.79 -1.23 18.61
C ASP A 140 -16.04 -1.10 17.28
N LEU A 141 -14.72 -1.18 17.30
CA LEU A 141 -13.87 -1.08 16.11
C LEU A 141 -13.29 -2.46 15.80
N GLY A 142 -13.41 -2.94 14.55
CA GLY A 142 -12.91 -4.26 14.16
C GLY A 142 -12.26 -4.27 12.79
N TRP A 143 -11.23 -5.10 12.60
CA TRP A 143 -10.47 -5.22 11.36
C TRP A 143 -9.83 -6.60 11.20
N ILE A 144 -9.18 -6.84 10.06
CA ILE A 144 -8.43 -8.06 9.77
C ILE A 144 -6.95 -7.70 9.54
N ALA A 145 -6.07 -8.35 10.29
CA ALA A 145 -4.62 -8.23 10.13
C ALA A 145 -4.20 -8.68 8.73
N ARG A 146 -3.12 -8.10 8.19
CA ARG A 146 -2.55 -8.56 6.91
C ARG A 146 -1.10 -8.92 7.07
N SER A 147 -0.74 -10.10 6.58
CA SER A 147 0.65 -10.53 6.42
C SER A 147 1.14 -10.15 5.03
N ARG A 148 2.24 -9.41 4.96
CA ARG A 148 2.88 -9.01 3.69
C ARG A 148 3.63 -10.17 3.04
N THR A 149 4.18 -11.07 3.84
CA THR A 149 5.00 -12.21 3.42
C THR A 149 4.67 -13.41 4.29
N GLY A 150 4.55 -14.60 3.69
CA GLY A 150 4.34 -15.86 4.42
C GLY A 150 2.94 -16.05 5.00
N GLY A 151 1.97 -15.21 4.65
CA GLY A 151 0.57 -15.34 5.10
C GLY A 151 -0.29 -16.28 4.27
N ASP A 152 0.30 -17.00 3.32
CA ASP A 152 -0.34 -17.86 2.33
C ASP A 152 0.02 -19.34 2.52
N ALA A 153 0.73 -19.67 3.60
CA ALA A 153 1.02 -21.05 3.96
C ALA A 153 -0.28 -21.77 4.38
N TRP A 154 -0.58 -22.87 3.69
CA TRP A 154 -1.73 -23.72 3.99
C TRP A 154 -1.43 -24.73 5.11
N ASP A 155 -0.16 -25.08 5.23
CA ASP A 155 0.34 -26.04 6.21
C ASP A 155 1.04 -25.28 7.34
N GLY A 156 0.44 -25.29 8.53
CA GLY A 156 1.01 -24.66 9.72
C GLY A 156 -0.01 -23.90 10.55
N GLU A 157 0.42 -23.42 11.71
CA GLU A 157 -0.32 -22.41 12.46
C GLU A 157 -0.17 -21.06 11.75
N ASP A 158 -1.24 -20.27 11.71
CA ASP A 158 -1.22 -18.97 11.03
C ASP A 158 -0.03 -18.15 11.55
N SER A 159 0.96 -17.89 10.68
CA SER A 159 1.99 -16.90 10.98
C SER A 159 1.37 -15.52 10.81
N VAL A 160 0.53 -15.12 11.77
CA VAL A 160 -0.03 -13.77 11.78
C VAL A 160 1.10 -12.84 12.18
N ALA A 161 1.32 -11.80 11.37
CA ALA A 161 2.11 -10.65 11.78
C ALA A 161 1.72 -10.21 13.21
N PRO A 162 2.63 -9.60 13.99
CA PRO A 162 2.33 -9.22 15.36
C PRO A 162 1.00 -8.48 15.42
N LEU A 163 0.10 -8.93 16.30
CA LEU A 163 -1.26 -8.39 16.46
C LEU A 163 -1.27 -7.03 17.15
N ARG A 164 -0.26 -6.19 16.89
CA ARG A 164 -0.12 -4.88 17.49
C ARG A 164 -0.61 -3.82 16.52
N PHE A 165 -1.63 -3.08 16.93
CA PHE A 165 -2.28 -2.05 16.12
C PHE A 165 -2.31 -0.73 16.86
N ARG A 166 -2.28 0.35 16.07
CA ARG A 166 -2.53 1.71 16.54
C ARG A 166 -3.81 2.21 15.91
N VAL A 167 -4.79 2.49 16.75
CA VAL A 167 -6.01 3.19 16.38
C VAL A 167 -5.82 4.68 16.64
N ARG A 168 -6.20 5.52 15.69
CA ARG A 168 -6.27 6.97 15.84
C ARG A 168 -7.69 7.43 15.57
N ILE A 169 -8.21 8.27 16.45
CA ILE A 169 -9.44 9.02 16.22
C ILE A 169 -9.03 10.42 15.80
N ILE A 170 -9.53 10.87 14.64
CA ILE A 170 -9.09 12.10 13.99
C ILE A 170 -10.31 12.98 13.72
N HIS A 171 -10.21 14.25 14.06
CA HIS A 171 -11.20 15.27 13.74
C HIS A 171 -10.46 16.53 13.26
N GLU A 172 -10.87 17.09 12.12
CA GLU A 172 -10.23 18.27 11.49
C GLU A 172 -8.69 18.15 11.42
N ASP A 173 -8.21 17.03 10.88
CA ASP A 173 -6.78 16.66 10.79
C ASP A 173 -6.01 16.55 12.12
N THR A 174 -6.71 16.69 13.25
CA THR A 174 -6.14 16.56 14.60
C THR A 174 -6.42 15.18 15.16
N VAL A 175 -5.37 14.48 15.58
CA VAL A 175 -5.51 13.21 16.29
C VAL A 175 -5.97 13.52 17.72
N VAL A 176 -7.24 13.26 18.02
CA VAL A 176 -7.83 13.51 19.35
C VAL A 176 -7.58 12.35 20.31
N ARG A 177 -7.40 11.14 19.78
CA ARG A 177 -7.12 9.94 20.58
C ARG A 177 -6.23 8.95 19.86
N VAL A 178 -5.39 8.27 20.64
CA VAL A 178 -4.57 7.14 20.19
C VAL A 178 -4.79 5.97 21.13
N LEU A 179 -5.06 4.78 20.57
CA LEU A 179 -5.13 3.52 21.30
C LEU A 179 -4.15 2.54 20.66
N ASP A 180 -3.24 1.98 21.45
CA ASP A 180 -2.41 0.85 21.02
C ASP A 180 -3.02 -0.44 21.59
N VAL A 181 -3.32 -1.41 20.72
CA VAL A 181 -3.99 -2.66 21.08
C VAL A 181 -3.24 -3.88 20.55
N GLU A 182 -3.36 -5.00 21.24
CA GLU A 182 -2.75 -6.28 20.86
C GLU A 182 -3.77 -7.30 20.30
N ALA A 183 -4.88 -6.80 19.76
CA ALA A 183 -5.95 -7.58 19.15
C ALA A 183 -6.50 -6.87 17.90
N SER A 184 -7.19 -7.62 17.03
CA SER A 184 -7.80 -7.08 15.80
C SER A 184 -9.13 -6.32 16.04
N HIS A 185 -9.28 -5.74 17.22
CA HIS A 185 -10.40 -4.90 17.61
C HIS A 185 -9.97 -3.89 18.68
N ALA A 186 -10.73 -2.82 18.83
CA ALA A 186 -10.59 -1.85 19.91
C ALA A 186 -11.95 -1.27 20.29
N ASP A 187 -12.06 -0.86 21.55
CA ASP A 187 -13.24 -0.20 22.07
C ASP A 187 -12.99 1.30 22.20
N TYR A 188 -13.84 2.11 21.56
CA TYR A 188 -13.90 3.54 21.81
C TYR A 188 -15.09 3.82 22.74
N LEU A 189 -14.83 3.78 24.05
CA LEU A 189 -15.87 3.75 25.08
C LEU A 189 -16.62 5.09 25.18
N ALA A 190 -17.88 5.05 25.61
CA ALA A 190 -18.70 6.26 25.76
C ALA A 190 -18.04 7.38 26.63
N PRO A 191 -17.35 7.09 27.76
CA PRO A 191 -16.63 8.12 28.51
C PRO A 191 -15.47 8.75 27.73
N ASP A 192 -14.80 7.97 26.88
CA ASP A 192 -13.73 8.44 26.01
C ASP A 192 -14.27 9.35 24.91
N VAL A 193 -15.39 8.96 24.28
CA VAL A 193 -16.13 9.79 23.31
C VAL A 193 -16.52 11.12 23.95
N ALA A 194 -17.10 11.09 25.16
CA ALA A 194 -17.52 12.30 25.86
C ALA A 194 -16.33 13.20 26.27
N SER A 195 -15.18 12.61 26.58
CA SER A 195 -13.96 13.36 26.89
C SER A 195 -13.36 14.03 25.65
N ASP A 196 -13.35 13.33 24.52
CA ASP A 196 -12.77 13.85 23.28
C ASP A 196 -13.70 14.87 22.61
N PHE A 197 -15.01 14.65 22.75
CA PHE A 197 -16.06 15.45 22.13
C PHE A 197 -17.12 15.86 23.17
N PRO A 198 -16.80 16.81 24.07
CA PRO A 198 -17.72 17.24 25.12
C PRO A 198 -18.99 17.91 24.59
N GLY A 199 -18.98 18.39 23.34
CA GLY A 199 -20.15 18.92 22.63
C GLY A 199 -21.00 17.87 21.90
N GLY A 200 -20.66 16.58 22.02
CA GLY A 200 -21.18 15.51 21.19
C GLY A 200 -20.37 15.30 19.92
N LEU A 201 -20.63 14.18 19.23
CA LEU A 201 -19.87 13.80 18.04
C LEU A 201 -20.07 14.82 16.91
N PRO A 202 -18.99 15.39 16.34
CA PRO A 202 -19.10 16.28 15.18
C PRO A 202 -19.44 15.49 13.91
N GLY A 203 -19.63 16.19 12.80
CA GLY A 203 -20.08 15.58 11.53
C GLY A 203 -19.09 14.57 10.92
N GLU A 204 -17.80 14.90 10.89
CA GLU A 204 -16.77 14.02 10.34
C GLU A 204 -15.71 13.71 11.41
N VAL A 205 -15.69 12.44 11.82
CA VAL A 205 -14.65 11.84 12.67
C VAL A 205 -14.11 10.63 11.91
N ILE A 206 -12.80 10.55 11.77
CA ILE A 206 -12.13 9.47 11.04
C ILE A 206 -11.47 8.55 12.06
N VAL A 207 -11.73 7.25 11.91
CA VAL A 207 -10.97 6.19 12.57
C VAL A 207 -9.92 5.69 11.62
N GLU A 208 -8.67 5.72 12.06
CA GLU A 208 -7.56 5.11 11.35
C GLU A 208 -6.95 3.96 12.15
N VAL A 209 -6.62 2.86 11.48
CA VAL A 209 -5.93 1.73 12.10
C VAL A 209 -4.70 1.36 11.30
N ALA A 210 -3.54 1.37 11.95
CA ALA A 210 -2.27 0.94 11.39
C ALA A 210 -1.73 -0.28 12.12
N GLN A 211 -1.18 -1.24 11.38
CA GLN A 211 -0.53 -2.43 11.94
C GLN A 211 0.96 -2.17 12.17
N TRP A 212 1.50 -2.68 13.27
CA TRP A 212 2.93 -2.65 13.55
C TRP A 212 3.67 -3.69 12.71
N GLY A 213 4.92 -3.38 12.34
CA GLY A 213 5.84 -4.35 11.75
C GLY A 213 7.25 -4.15 12.26
N ASP A 214 7.91 -5.27 12.59
CA ASP A 214 9.26 -5.26 13.10
C ASP A 214 10.26 -4.70 12.07
N GLY A 215 11.16 -3.84 12.54
CA GLY A 215 12.12 -3.14 11.68
C GLY A 215 11.51 -2.08 10.76
N TYR A 216 10.21 -1.80 10.84
CA TYR A 216 9.57 -0.69 10.14
C TYR A 216 8.85 0.27 11.08
N GLY A 217 8.03 -0.26 11.98
CA GLY A 217 7.10 0.51 12.82
C GLY A 217 5.67 0.45 12.27
N TRP A 218 4.92 1.54 12.41
CA TRP A 218 3.54 1.62 11.95
C TRP A 218 3.43 1.63 10.42
N GLY A 219 2.61 0.74 9.89
CA GLY A 219 2.34 0.61 8.46
C GLY A 219 1.38 1.65 7.89
N GLN A 220 0.88 1.37 6.70
CA GLN A 220 -0.20 2.17 6.09
C GLN A 220 -1.48 2.02 6.94
N ALA A 221 -2.20 3.12 7.17
CA ALA A 221 -3.47 3.07 7.87
C ALA A 221 -4.63 2.66 6.94
N ALA A 222 -5.55 1.85 7.48
CA ALA A 222 -6.91 1.76 6.98
C ALA A 222 -7.75 2.87 7.61
N SER A 223 -8.68 3.46 6.87
CA SER A 223 -9.53 4.55 7.36
C SER A 223 -11.02 4.27 7.13
N VAL A 224 -11.85 4.75 8.04
CA VAL A 224 -13.31 4.75 7.94
C VAL A 224 -13.86 5.94 8.72
N THR A 225 -15.00 6.48 8.31
CA THR A 225 -15.74 7.48 9.10
C THR A 225 -16.45 6.76 10.25
N LEU A 226 -16.37 7.35 11.45
CA LEU A 226 -17.03 6.86 12.66
C LEU A 226 -18.56 6.92 12.53
#